data_AF-A0A932MID6-F1
#
_entry.id   AF-A0A932MID6-F1
#
_cell.length_a   1.000
_cell.length_b   1.000
_cell.length_c   1.000
_cell.angle_alpha   90.00
_cell.angle_beta   90.00
_cell.angle_gamma   90.00
#
_symmetry.space_group_name_H-M   'P 1'
#
loop_
_entity.id
_entity.type
_entity.pdbx_description
1 polymer ?
#
loop_
_entity_poly.entity_id
_entity_poly.type
_entity_poly.pdbx_seq_one_letter_code
_entity_poly.pdbx_strand_id
1 'polypeptide(L)'
;MKRYHGSTGWFLFVLLFLPLCVTAQDILVAPFAGWQTENREDLTALAFSGDGKLLLAGDDDGAIQCWNIEGKRSISKASMRSPILFLGFLSGDRSFVAVDEGGTVNIFDLLQGTAGTTFSAKARPVKIALDAGKQFLAMATQDEEIEIIDLKALLPYGTINASKKIDDLLFLGFDRLGQQLLAITKLAQVVSWSPTTLKQLREVSLSGGELHGARNIIHSASTNRAANVFVVGLEEVALPKGGLRGMARPGDLVSENTALAYDWNTGIEVKRIKTQQTITAMALGPGNDHIATISEDGNEITLVDLRKGELGSTVRMSERPKVLAISEDNTWMAAGAEDGNITTWKLQFRGEASVATSSLPSLAGRIRSTSGTEPALRRGTSVRVAILSFEAKGMQQEVADIGLNSLSNSLANFDYVTLIERKQIESVIKEQQFQMSDLTDEKTSVQVGKLLNADNVLLCSIGKLGTTMVLTARLLNVETGKVTAGREVICEECRDQDIFDAIKMLSSTIAQ
;
A
#
# COMPACT_ATOMS: atom_id res chain seq x y z
N MET A 1 78.44 36.82 -15.45
CA MET A 1 77.36 37.38 -16.29
C MET A 1 76.19 36.39 -16.30
N LYS A 2 74.98 36.88 -15.95
CA LYS A 2 73.62 36.36 -16.24
C LYS A 2 73.29 34.91 -15.80
N ARG A 3 72.71 34.65 -14.62
CA ARG A 3 71.26 34.69 -14.25
C ARG A 3 70.33 34.07 -15.30
N TYR A 4 69.70 32.93 -14.98
CA TYR A 4 68.26 32.84 -14.65
C TYR A 4 67.93 31.49 -13.96
N HIS A 5 67.06 31.56 -12.95
CA HIS A 5 66.64 30.50 -12.04
C HIS A 5 65.75 29.44 -12.71
N GLY A 6 66.03 28.16 -12.47
CA GLY A 6 65.05 27.09 -12.58
C GLY A 6 64.39 26.88 -11.21
N SER A 7 63.15 27.33 -11.04
CA SER A 7 62.36 27.04 -9.85
C SER A 7 61.89 25.59 -9.87
N THR A 8 62.34 24.80 -8.90
CA THR A 8 61.82 23.47 -8.59
C THR A 8 60.40 23.60 -8.04
N GLY A 9 59.39 23.42 -8.89
CA GLY A 9 58.01 23.22 -8.47
C GLY A 9 57.79 21.76 -8.09
N TRP A 10 57.72 21.47 -6.80
CA TRP A 10 57.17 20.21 -6.31
C TRP A 10 55.65 20.24 -6.54
N PHE A 11 55.15 19.52 -7.54
CA PHE A 11 53.73 19.22 -7.66
C PHE A 11 53.37 18.21 -6.56
N LEU A 12 52.86 18.70 -5.44
CA LEU A 12 52.17 17.89 -4.46
C LEU A 12 50.85 17.43 -5.11
N PHE A 13 50.81 16.21 -5.64
CA PHE A 13 49.56 15.57 -6.02
C PHE A 13 48.77 15.30 -4.74
N VAL A 14 47.91 16.25 -4.35
CA VAL A 14 46.87 15.99 -3.36
C VAL A 14 45.87 15.07 -4.04
N LEU A 15 46.02 13.77 -3.80
CA LEU A 15 44.95 12.79 -4.02
C LEU A 15 43.80 13.19 -3.09
N LEU A 16 42.90 14.02 -3.60
CA LEU A 16 41.57 14.21 -3.06
C LEU A 16 40.87 12.85 -3.12
N PHE A 17 41.04 12.06 -2.06
CA PHE A 17 40.11 10.99 -1.72
C PHE A 17 38.79 11.67 -1.41
N LEU A 18 37.98 11.92 -2.45
CA LEU A 18 36.55 12.04 -2.27
C LEU A 18 36.12 10.74 -1.59
N PRO A 19 35.47 10.78 -0.42
CA PRO A 19 34.83 9.59 0.10
C PRO A 19 33.77 9.24 -0.95
N LEU A 20 33.99 8.14 -1.67
CA LEU A 20 32.88 7.41 -2.29
C LEU A 20 31.98 7.02 -1.13
N CYS A 21 31.01 7.88 -0.84
CA CYS A 21 29.88 7.53 0.00
C CYS A 21 29.13 6.46 -0.80
N VAL A 22 29.56 5.21 -0.67
CA VAL A 22 28.76 4.07 -1.07
C VAL A 22 27.59 4.11 -0.10
N THR A 23 26.49 4.71 -0.53
CA THR A 23 25.22 4.58 0.17
C THR A 23 24.95 3.08 0.27
N ALA A 24 24.89 2.57 1.50
CA ALA A 24 24.60 1.17 1.72
C ALA A 24 23.23 0.89 1.08
N GLN A 25 23.19 0.01 0.09
CA GLN A 25 21.93 -0.46 -0.48
C GLN A 25 21.22 -1.32 0.58
N ASP A 26 19.98 -0.97 0.92
CA ASP A 26 19.17 -1.68 1.91
C ASP A 26 18.73 -3.06 1.42
N ILE A 27 18.67 -3.24 0.08
CA ILE A 27 18.37 -4.50 -0.58
C ILE A 27 19.53 -4.89 -1.50
N LEU A 28 20.01 -6.10 -1.30
CA LEU A 28 20.88 -6.78 -2.24
C LEU A 28 20.02 -7.67 -3.16
N VAL A 29 20.15 -7.43 -4.47
CA VAL A 29 19.49 -8.24 -5.50
C VAL A 29 20.50 -9.21 -6.09
N ALA A 30 20.43 -10.47 -5.65
CA ALA A 30 21.35 -11.50 -6.11
C ALA A 30 20.74 -12.27 -7.29
N PRO A 31 21.39 -12.33 -8.47
CA PRO A 31 20.92 -13.19 -9.55
C PRO A 31 20.92 -14.65 -9.10
N PHE A 32 19.85 -15.39 -9.41
CA PHE A 32 19.70 -16.79 -8.98
C PHE A 32 19.64 -17.79 -10.13
N ALA A 33 18.72 -17.60 -11.08
CA ALA A 33 18.55 -18.49 -12.22
C ALA A 33 17.88 -17.79 -13.41
N GLY A 34 18.20 -18.26 -14.61
CA GLY A 34 17.43 -18.02 -15.83
C GLY A 34 16.62 -19.27 -16.17
N TRP A 35 15.41 -19.07 -16.69
CA TRP A 35 14.48 -20.12 -17.11
C TRP A 35 14.01 -19.80 -18.51
N GLN A 36 13.78 -20.82 -19.31
CA GLN A 36 13.30 -20.66 -20.68
C GLN A 36 11.99 -21.42 -20.81
N THR A 37 10.95 -20.74 -21.29
CA THR A 37 9.73 -21.42 -21.71
C THR A 37 9.98 -22.23 -22.98
N GLU A 38 9.32 -23.38 -23.09
CA GLU A 38 9.48 -24.25 -24.26
C GLU A 38 9.10 -23.59 -25.60
N ASN A 39 8.02 -22.80 -25.60
CA ASN A 39 7.51 -22.17 -26.82
C ASN A 39 8.28 -20.90 -27.20
N ARG A 40 8.98 -20.26 -26.25
CA ARG A 40 9.73 -19.00 -26.45
C ARG A 40 8.87 -17.85 -26.97
N GLU A 41 7.63 -17.83 -26.52
CA GLU A 41 6.66 -16.79 -26.83
C GLU A 41 6.64 -15.69 -25.76
N ASP A 42 5.98 -14.58 -26.10
CA ASP A 42 5.80 -13.41 -25.24
C ASP A 42 5.15 -13.81 -23.91
N LEU A 43 5.82 -13.46 -22.80
CA LEU A 43 5.30 -13.71 -21.47
C LEU A 43 4.32 -12.63 -21.05
N THR A 44 3.10 -13.05 -20.76
CA THR A 44 1.97 -12.16 -20.43
C THR A 44 1.65 -12.18 -18.94
N ALA A 45 1.96 -13.27 -18.22
CA ALA A 45 1.65 -13.41 -16.80
C ALA A 45 2.74 -14.18 -16.03
N LEU A 46 3.05 -13.71 -14.81
CA LEU A 46 3.91 -14.39 -13.84
C LEU A 46 3.24 -14.41 -12.47
N ALA A 47 3.39 -15.52 -11.73
CA ALA A 47 2.90 -15.61 -10.36
C ALA A 47 3.79 -16.52 -9.50
N PHE A 48 4.10 -16.09 -8.28
CA PHE A 48 4.74 -16.93 -7.26
C PHE A 48 3.71 -17.63 -6.38
N SER A 49 4.06 -18.80 -5.85
CA SER A 49 3.32 -19.40 -4.73
C SER A 49 3.48 -18.54 -3.47
N GLY A 50 2.52 -18.64 -2.55
CA GLY A 50 2.58 -17.93 -1.27
C GLY A 50 3.81 -18.30 -0.44
N ASP A 51 4.27 -19.54 -0.57
CA ASP A 51 5.53 -20.02 0.05
C ASP A 51 6.82 -19.68 -0.72
N GLY A 52 6.71 -19.01 -1.88
CA GLY A 52 7.85 -18.56 -2.69
C GLY A 52 8.65 -19.67 -3.37
N LYS A 53 8.21 -20.93 -3.33
CA LYS A 53 8.96 -22.07 -3.92
C LYS A 53 8.61 -22.35 -5.37
N LEU A 54 7.43 -21.93 -5.82
CA LEU A 54 6.93 -22.19 -7.16
C LEU A 54 6.79 -20.89 -7.94
N LEU A 55 7.08 -20.98 -9.24
CA LEU A 55 6.86 -19.90 -10.21
C LEU A 55 5.99 -20.43 -11.34
N LEU A 56 4.90 -19.72 -11.64
CA LEU A 56 4.11 -19.91 -12.84
C LEU A 56 4.44 -18.83 -13.86
N ALA A 57 4.49 -19.23 -15.13
CA ALA A 57 4.49 -18.32 -16.27
C ALA A 57 3.44 -18.74 -17.28
N GLY A 58 2.78 -17.75 -17.85
CA GLY A 58 1.84 -17.87 -18.96
C GLY A 58 2.31 -17.04 -20.13
N ASP A 59 2.11 -17.55 -21.34
CA ASP A 59 2.47 -16.89 -22.58
C ASP A 59 1.24 -16.53 -23.45
N ASP A 60 1.52 -15.81 -24.54
CA ASP A 60 0.52 -15.35 -25.51
C ASP A 60 -0.10 -16.50 -26.33
N ASP A 61 0.52 -17.68 -26.34
CA ASP A 61 -0.04 -18.89 -26.97
C ASP A 61 -0.97 -19.68 -26.02
N GLY A 62 -1.14 -19.21 -24.78
CA GLY A 62 -1.97 -19.88 -23.79
C GLY A 62 -1.26 -21.02 -23.06
N ALA A 63 0.05 -21.23 -23.27
CA ALA A 63 0.79 -22.23 -22.53
C ALA A 63 1.14 -21.72 -21.12
N ILE A 64 1.07 -22.62 -20.15
CA ILE A 64 1.35 -22.36 -18.75
C ILE A 64 2.41 -23.34 -18.28
N GLN A 65 3.48 -22.82 -17.70
CA GLN A 65 4.59 -23.62 -17.19
C GLN A 65 4.85 -23.29 -15.73
N CYS A 66 5.18 -24.32 -14.95
CA CYS A 66 5.45 -24.23 -13.52
C CYS A 66 6.85 -24.76 -13.19
N TRP A 67 7.62 -24.00 -12.42
CA TRP A 67 8.95 -24.38 -11.96
C TRP A 67 9.06 -24.40 -10.45
N ASN A 68 9.87 -25.33 -9.94
CA ASN A 68 10.41 -25.27 -8.59
C ASN A 68 11.66 -24.39 -8.63
N ILE A 69 11.63 -23.27 -7.91
CA ILE A 69 12.70 -22.28 -7.95
C ILE A 69 13.99 -22.86 -7.36
N GLU A 70 13.96 -23.33 -6.11
CA GLU A 70 15.16 -23.85 -5.44
C GLU A 70 15.70 -25.12 -6.10
N GLY A 71 14.79 -26.01 -6.50
CA GLY A 71 15.12 -27.28 -7.16
C GLY A 71 15.50 -27.14 -8.64
N LYS A 72 15.42 -25.94 -9.22
CA LYS A 72 15.81 -25.63 -10.60
C LYS A 72 15.25 -26.60 -11.65
N ARG A 73 13.97 -26.95 -11.52
CA ARG A 73 13.30 -27.91 -12.42
C ARG A 73 11.86 -27.50 -12.72
N SER A 74 11.40 -27.82 -13.93
CA SER A 74 9.97 -27.77 -14.26
C SER A 74 9.21 -28.87 -13.53
N ILE A 75 8.00 -28.55 -13.08
CA ILE A 75 7.14 -29.47 -12.31
C ILE A 75 5.89 -29.84 -13.10
N SER A 76 5.27 -28.85 -13.73
CA SER A 76 3.95 -29.02 -14.34
C SER A 76 3.81 -28.12 -15.55
N LYS A 77 2.94 -28.53 -16.47
CA LYS A 77 2.56 -27.81 -17.67
C LYS A 77 1.05 -27.90 -17.83
N ALA A 78 0.46 -26.80 -18.25
CA ALA A 78 -0.94 -26.71 -18.62
C ALA A 78 -1.05 -25.82 -19.87
N SER A 79 -2.22 -25.81 -20.49
CA SER A 79 -2.50 -24.88 -21.57
C SER A 79 -3.96 -24.49 -21.57
N MET A 80 -4.22 -23.28 -22.05
CA MET A 80 -5.55 -22.75 -22.36
C MET A 80 -5.67 -22.56 -23.87
N ARG A 81 -6.81 -22.05 -24.34
CA ARG A 81 -7.11 -21.96 -25.78
C ARG A 81 -6.74 -20.60 -26.39
N SER A 82 -6.45 -19.63 -25.54
CA SER A 82 -6.21 -18.23 -25.87
C SER A 82 -5.07 -17.70 -24.99
N PRO A 83 -4.48 -16.54 -25.34
CA PRO A 83 -3.45 -15.88 -24.53
C PRO A 83 -3.78 -15.83 -23.05
N ILE A 84 -2.80 -16.11 -22.19
CA ILE A 84 -3.00 -16.01 -20.74
C ILE A 84 -3.04 -14.54 -20.35
N LEU A 85 -4.08 -14.11 -19.64
CA LEU A 85 -4.19 -12.74 -19.11
C LEU A 85 -3.85 -12.66 -17.63
N PHE A 86 -4.08 -13.73 -16.88
CA PHE A 86 -3.85 -13.73 -15.43
C PHE A 86 -3.52 -15.12 -14.91
N LEU A 87 -2.61 -15.15 -13.94
CA LEU A 87 -2.25 -16.33 -13.17
C LEU A 87 -2.25 -15.97 -11.67
N GLY A 88 -2.73 -16.89 -10.84
CA GLY A 88 -2.65 -16.73 -9.39
C GLY A 88 -2.73 -18.06 -8.65
N PHE A 89 -1.84 -18.28 -7.69
CA PHE A 89 -1.96 -19.43 -6.80
C PHE A 89 -3.14 -19.27 -5.85
N LEU A 90 -3.85 -20.37 -5.58
CA LEU A 90 -4.90 -20.45 -4.59
C LEU A 90 -4.33 -20.76 -3.19
N SER A 91 -5.18 -20.71 -2.18
CA SER A 91 -4.75 -20.98 -0.80
C SER A 91 -4.18 -22.40 -0.66
N GLY A 92 -3.02 -22.51 -0.02
CA GLY A 92 -2.29 -23.78 0.13
C GLY A 92 -1.41 -24.19 -1.06
N ASP A 93 -1.28 -23.35 -2.09
CA ASP A 93 -0.30 -23.45 -3.19
C ASP A 93 -0.30 -24.79 -3.98
N ARG A 94 -1.39 -25.57 -3.86
CA ARG A 94 -1.59 -26.82 -4.60
C ARG A 94 -2.33 -26.62 -5.93
N SER A 95 -3.10 -25.55 -6.01
CA SER A 95 -3.91 -25.21 -7.18
C SER A 95 -3.66 -23.76 -7.57
N PHE A 96 -3.93 -23.46 -8.83
CA PHE A 96 -3.84 -22.10 -9.35
C PHE A 96 -5.02 -21.81 -10.27
N VAL A 97 -5.39 -20.54 -10.33
CA VAL A 97 -6.34 -20.01 -11.31
C VAL A 97 -5.57 -19.42 -12.48
N ALA A 98 -6.06 -19.70 -13.68
CA ALA A 98 -5.62 -19.09 -14.91
C ALA A 98 -6.83 -18.51 -15.65
N VAL A 99 -6.67 -17.30 -16.18
CA VAL A 99 -7.69 -16.63 -16.99
C VAL A 99 -7.09 -16.33 -18.35
N ASP A 100 -7.77 -16.77 -19.41
CA ASP A 100 -7.37 -16.46 -20.78
C ASP A 100 -8.14 -15.27 -21.36
N GLU A 101 -7.66 -14.77 -22.49
CA GLU A 101 -8.27 -13.65 -23.22
C GLU A 101 -9.66 -13.98 -23.79
N GLY A 102 -9.97 -15.27 -23.94
CA GLY A 102 -11.31 -15.74 -24.30
C GLY A 102 -12.33 -15.61 -23.17
N GLY A 103 -11.89 -15.23 -21.96
CA GLY A 103 -12.75 -15.18 -20.76
C GLY A 103 -12.92 -16.52 -20.08
N THR A 104 -12.14 -17.53 -20.46
CA THR A 104 -12.14 -18.82 -19.76
C THR A 104 -11.34 -18.68 -18.47
N VAL A 105 -11.93 -19.09 -17.35
CA VAL A 105 -11.27 -19.18 -16.05
C VAL A 105 -11.12 -20.65 -15.69
N ASN A 106 -9.89 -21.14 -15.62
CA ASN A 106 -9.60 -22.52 -15.25
C ASN A 106 -8.89 -22.59 -13.90
N ILE A 107 -9.31 -23.54 -13.07
CA ILE A 107 -8.60 -23.90 -11.85
C ILE A 107 -7.89 -25.21 -12.07
N PHE A 108 -6.56 -25.19 -12.00
CA PHE A 108 -5.70 -26.35 -12.21
C PHE A 108 -5.19 -26.90 -10.87
N ASP A 109 -5.13 -28.23 -10.74
CA ASP A 109 -4.38 -28.90 -9.66
C ASP A 109 -2.97 -29.25 -10.17
N LEU A 110 -1.94 -28.77 -9.47
CA LEU A 110 -0.54 -28.96 -9.86
C LEU A 110 -0.10 -30.43 -9.87
N LEU A 111 -0.69 -31.27 -9.02
CA LEU A 111 -0.33 -32.68 -8.88
C LEU A 111 -1.04 -33.56 -9.92
N GLN A 112 -2.24 -33.17 -10.34
CA GLN A 112 -3.05 -33.96 -11.27
C GLN A 112 -2.81 -33.58 -12.74
N GLY A 113 -2.30 -32.38 -13.01
CA GLY A 113 -1.99 -31.92 -14.37
C GLY A 113 -3.22 -31.74 -15.26
N THR A 114 -4.42 -31.75 -14.68
CA THR A 114 -5.70 -31.59 -15.40
C THR A 114 -6.39 -30.31 -14.96
N ALA A 115 -7.09 -29.66 -15.90
CA ALA A 115 -8.04 -28.62 -15.58
C ALA A 115 -9.14 -29.21 -14.68
N GLY A 116 -9.33 -28.62 -13.51
CA GLY A 116 -10.40 -28.98 -12.58
C GLY A 116 -11.69 -28.29 -12.99
N THR A 117 -12.02 -27.18 -12.32
CA THR A 117 -13.23 -26.42 -12.58
C THR A 117 -12.98 -25.32 -13.60
N THR A 118 -13.91 -25.16 -14.54
CA THR A 118 -13.88 -24.10 -15.56
C THR A 118 -15.10 -23.20 -15.42
N PHE A 119 -14.87 -21.90 -15.53
CA PHE A 119 -15.90 -20.87 -15.67
C PHE A 119 -15.67 -20.11 -16.98
N SER A 120 -16.72 -19.45 -17.46
CA SER A 120 -16.61 -18.46 -18.52
C SER A 120 -17.14 -17.14 -18.00
N ALA A 121 -16.34 -16.09 -18.15
CA ALA A 121 -16.79 -14.72 -17.97
C ALA A 121 -17.91 -14.41 -18.97
N LYS A 122 -18.79 -13.46 -18.64
CA LYS A 122 -19.91 -13.07 -19.53
C LYS A 122 -19.41 -12.32 -20.76
N ALA A 123 -18.27 -11.65 -20.65
CA ALA A 123 -17.61 -10.92 -21.73
C ALA A 123 -16.09 -11.00 -21.61
N ARG A 124 -15.37 -10.52 -22.63
CA ARG A 124 -13.90 -10.53 -22.69
C ARG A 124 -13.31 -9.76 -21.49
N PRO A 125 -12.49 -10.39 -20.65
CA PRO A 125 -11.87 -9.72 -19.51
C PRO A 125 -10.75 -8.77 -19.98
N VAL A 126 -10.59 -7.66 -19.27
CA VAL A 126 -9.63 -6.59 -19.56
C VAL A 126 -8.61 -6.45 -18.43
N LYS A 127 -9.06 -6.58 -17.17
CA LYS A 127 -8.21 -6.58 -15.98
C LYS A 127 -8.73 -7.59 -14.97
N ILE A 128 -7.81 -8.29 -14.31
CA ILE A 128 -8.13 -9.33 -13.35
C ILE A 128 -7.33 -9.06 -12.06
N ALA A 129 -7.97 -9.26 -10.92
CA ALA A 129 -7.35 -9.16 -9.62
C ALA A 129 -7.75 -10.36 -8.75
N LEU A 130 -6.79 -10.88 -7.99
CA LEU A 130 -7.03 -11.89 -6.97
C LEU A 130 -6.87 -11.26 -5.59
N ASP A 131 -7.84 -11.49 -4.72
CA ASP A 131 -7.82 -11.08 -3.33
C ASP A 131 -6.63 -11.69 -2.55
N ALA A 132 -6.12 -10.97 -1.56
CA ALA A 132 -5.06 -11.45 -0.66
C ALA A 132 -5.46 -12.70 0.12
N GLY A 133 -6.75 -12.82 0.48
CA GLY A 133 -7.30 -14.05 1.07
C GLY A 133 -7.44 -15.21 0.07
N LYS A 134 -7.16 -14.97 -1.21
CA LYS A 134 -7.33 -15.93 -2.33
C LYS A 134 -8.76 -16.49 -2.42
N GLN A 135 -9.73 -15.73 -1.92
CA GLN A 135 -11.15 -16.11 -1.92
C GLN A 135 -11.88 -15.54 -3.13
N PHE A 136 -11.67 -14.28 -3.46
CA PHE A 136 -12.38 -13.61 -4.54
C PHE A 136 -11.47 -13.33 -5.73
N LEU A 137 -11.97 -13.62 -6.93
CA LEU A 137 -11.41 -13.17 -8.20
C LEU A 137 -12.32 -12.07 -8.74
N ALA A 138 -11.76 -10.89 -9.01
CA ALA A 138 -12.47 -9.82 -9.71
C ALA A 138 -11.99 -9.75 -11.15
N MET A 139 -12.93 -9.67 -12.09
CA MET A 139 -12.66 -9.55 -13.52
C MET A 139 -13.44 -8.38 -14.07
N ALA A 140 -12.75 -7.32 -14.49
CA ALA A 140 -13.36 -6.26 -15.25
C ALA A 140 -13.45 -6.67 -16.73
N THR A 141 -14.62 -6.55 -17.34
CA THR A 141 -14.90 -6.99 -18.71
C THR A 141 -15.10 -5.80 -19.65
N GLN A 142 -15.07 -6.08 -20.96
CA GLN A 142 -15.31 -5.07 -22.00
C GLN A 142 -16.73 -4.46 -21.94
N ASP A 143 -17.67 -5.13 -21.28
CA ASP A 143 -19.06 -4.66 -21.11
C ASP A 143 -19.21 -3.68 -19.94
N GLU A 144 -18.11 -3.12 -19.44
CA GLU A 144 -18.06 -2.17 -18.31
C GLU A 144 -18.60 -2.76 -16.99
N GLU A 145 -18.59 -4.08 -16.86
CA GLU A 145 -18.96 -4.80 -15.65
C GLU A 145 -17.73 -5.39 -14.95
N ILE A 146 -17.78 -5.46 -13.63
CA ILE A 146 -16.80 -6.23 -12.84
C ILE A 146 -17.51 -7.46 -12.28
N GLU A 147 -17.12 -8.62 -12.78
CA GLU A 147 -17.58 -9.92 -12.29
C GLU A 147 -16.74 -10.35 -11.10
N ILE A 148 -17.40 -10.77 -10.01
CA ILE A 148 -16.77 -11.32 -8.82
C ILE A 148 -17.08 -12.82 -8.77
N ILE A 149 -16.04 -13.64 -8.66
CA ILE A 149 -16.13 -15.10 -8.51
C ILE A 149 -15.62 -15.47 -7.12
N ASP A 150 -16.38 -16.27 -6.39
CA ASP A 150 -15.92 -16.90 -5.16
C ASP A 150 -15.19 -18.20 -5.51
N LEU A 151 -13.87 -18.19 -5.37
CA LEU A 151 -12.97 -19.31 -5.67
C LEU A 151 -13.04 -20.42 -4.62
N LYS A 152 -13.55 -20.15 -3.43
CA LYS A 152 -13.76 -21.17 -2.40
C LYS A 152 -15.07 -21.91 -2.64
N ALA A 153 -16.12 -21.19 -2.99
CA ALA A 153 -17.41 -21.77 -3.37
C ALA A 153 -17.43 -22.29 -4.81
N LEU A 154 -16.46 -21.89 -5.64
CA LEU A 154 -16.36 -22.23 -7.05
C LEU A 154 -17.59 -21.80 -7.84
N LEU A 155 -18.08 -20.58 -7.61
CA LEU A 155 -19.30 -20.06 -8.24
C LEU A 155 -19.20 -18.53 -8.47
N PRO A 156 -19.89 -17.98 -9.48
CA PRO A 156 -20.06 -16.54 -9.62
C PRO A 156 -20.74 -15.97 -8.37
N TYR A 157 -20.11 -14.98 -7.73
CA TYR A 157 -20.64 -14.32 -6.54
C TYR A 157 -21.60 -13.18 -6.90
N GLY A 158 -21.24 -12.38 -7.90
CA GLY A 158 -22.08 -11.29 -8.36
C GLY A 158 -21.36 -10.39 -9.37
N THR A 159 -22.04 -9.31 -9.75
CA THR A 159 -21.53 -8.36 -10.74
C THR A 159 -21.72 -6.94 -10.23
N ILE A 160 -20.68 -6.12 -10.41
CA ILE A 160 -20.70 -4.68 -10.14
C ILE A 160 -20.85 -4.00 -11.50
N ASN A 161 -21.93 -3.24 -11.66
CA ASN A 161 -22.09 -2.41 -12.85
C ASN A 161 -21.30 -1.11 -12.65
N ALA A 162 -20.29 -0.88 -13.49
CA ALA A 162 -19.45 0.29 -13.43
C ALA A 162 -19.73 1.30 -14.57
N SER A 163 -20.90 1.18 -15.23
CA SER A 163 -21.30 1.89 -16.45
C SER A 163 -20.81 3.34 -16.50
N LYS A 164 -20.13 3.69 -17.60
CA LYS A 164 -19.46 4.97 -17.95
C LYS A 164 -18.19 5.33 -17.18
N LYS A 165 -17.72 4.50 -16.24
CA LYS A 165 -16.55 4.82 -15.39
C LYS A 165 -15.30 3.96 -15.69
N ILE A 166 -15.37 3.05 -16.66
CA ILE A 166 -14.34 2.01 -16.90
C ILE A 166 -13.77 1.98 -18.33
N ASP A 167 -14.25 2.79 -19.26
CA ASP A 167 -13.75 2.82 -20.67
C ASP A 167 -12.21 2.92 -20.78
N ASP A 168 -11.56 3.50 -19.77
CA ASP A 168 -10.10 3.65 -19.66
C ASP A 168 -9.51 2.92 -18.43
N LEU A 169 -10.05 1.77 -18.04
CA LEU A 169 -9.56 1.02 -16.88
C LEU A 169 -8.13 0.51 -17.10
N LEU A 170 -7.22 1.01 -16.27
CA LEU A 170 -5.81 0.67 -16.30
C LEU A 170 -5.47 -0.42 -15.29
N PHE A 171 -6.07 -0.36 -14.10
CA PHE A 171 -5.72 -1.23 -13.00
C PHE A 171 -6.93 -1.64 -12.18
N LEU A 172 -6.91 -2.89 -11.73
CA LEU A 172 -7.87 -3.47 -10.80
C LEU A 172 -7.08 -4.15 -9.67
N GLY A 173 -7.43 -3.90 -8.42
CA GLY A 173 -6.73 -4.51 -7.28
C GLY A 173 -7.57 -4.56 -6.01
N PHE A 174 -7.32 -5.58 -5.21
CA PHE A 174 -7.88 -5.68 -3.86
C PHE A 174 -6.96 -4.99 -2.85
N ASP A 175 -7.56 -4.51 -1.76
CA ASP A 175 -6.82 -4.09 -0.57
C ASP A 175 -6.24 -5.31 0.17
N ARG A 176 -5.38 -5.03 1.16
CA ARG A 176 -4.73 -6.03 2.01
C ARG A 176 -5.69 -7.05 2.63
N LEU A 177 -6.90 -6.61 2.99
CA LEU A 177 -7.86 -7.41 3.74
C LEU A 177 -8.97 -8.01 2.87
N GLY A 178 -8.97 -7.75 1.57
CA GLY A 178 -10.05 -8.17 0.67
C GLY A 178 -11.39 -7.48 0.94
N GLN A 179 -11.38 -6.36 1.67
CA GLN A 179 -12.57 -5.59 2.02
C GLN A 179 -12.91 -4.53 0.98
N GLN A 180 -11.95 -4.15 0.14
CA GLN A 180 -12.13 -3.15 -0.90
C GLN A 180 -11.53 -3.63 -2.22
N LEU A 181 -12.28 -3.43 -3.29
CA LEU A 181 -11.83 -3.57 -4.66
C LEU A 181 -11.70 -2.17 -5.26
N LEU A 182 -10.59 -1.90 -5.95
CA LEU A 182 -10.29 -0.59 -6.51
C LEU A 182 -9.99 -0.70 -8.00
N ALA A 183 -10.57 0.23 -8.74
CA ALA A 183 -10.29 0.47 -10.14
C ALA A 183 -9.56 1.80 -10.27
N ILE A 184 -8.50 1.83 -11.09
CA ILE A 184 -7.80 3.06 -11.48
C ILE A 184 -7.93 3.20 -12.99
N THR A 185 -8.37 4.37 -13.44
CA THR A 185 -8.44 4.71 -14.86
C THR A 185 -7.18 5.43 -15.33
N LYS A 186 -6.95 5.42 -16.64
CA LYS A 186 -5.85 6.15 -17.28
C LYS A 186 -5.85 7.66 -16.96
N LEU A 187 -7.02 8.23 -16.68
CA LEU A 187 -7.20 9.65 -16.35
C LEU A 187 -7.22 9.92 -14.85
N ALA A 188 -6.55 9.06 -14.09
CA ALA A 188 -6.31 9.23 -12.67
C ALA A 188 -7.59 9.26 -11.82
N GLN A 189 -8.68 8.64 -12.29
CA GLN A 189 -9.85 8.41 -11.45
C GLN A 189 -9.70 7.08 -10.73
N VAL A 190 -10.02 7.09 -9.45
CA VAL A 190 -9.98 5.95 -8.55
C VAL A 190 -11.38 5.72 -8.02
N VAL A 191 -11.93 4.55 -8.31
CA VAL A 191 -13.24 4.13 -7.82
C VAL A 191 -13.06 2.89 -6.97
N SER A 192 -13.73 2.80 -5.82
CA SER A 192 -13.68 1.60 -4.99
C SER A 192 -15.06 1.07 -4.62
N TRP A 193 -15.12 -0.24 -4.41
CA TRP A 193 -16.32 -0.99 -4.03
C TRP A 193 -16.01 -1.96 -2.90
N SER A 194 -17.04 -2.35 -2.17
CA SER A 194 -16.97 -3.49 -1.26
C SER A 194 -17.24 -4.77 -2.07
N PRO A 195 -16.32 -5.75 -2.10
CA PRO A 195 -16.51 -6.97 -2.88
C PRO A 195 -17.56 -7.91 -2.28
N THR A 196 -17.90 -7.75 -0.99
CA THR A 196 -18.96 -8.51 -0.32
C THR A 196 -20.35 -7.90 -0.52
N THR A 197 -20.46 -6.56 -0.47
CA THR A 197 -21.77 -5.90 -0.64
C THR A 197 -22.03 -5.43 -2.07
N LEU A 198 -21.00 -5.44 -2.92
CA LEU A 198 -21.00 -4.94 -4.30
C LEU A 198 -21.36 -3.45 -4.44
N LYS A 199 -21.38 -2.70 -3.32
CA LYS A 199 -21.70 -1.28 -3.31
C LYS A 199 -20.44 -0.44 -3.51
N GLN A 200 -20.59 0.65 -4.28
CA GLN A 200 -19.55 1.67 -4.41
C GLN A 200 -19.30 2.30 -3.03
N LEU A 201 -18.03 2.34 -2.62
CA LEU A 201 -17.59 2.95 -1.37
C LEU A 201 -17.13 4.38 -1.62
N ARG A 202 -16.33 4.61 -2.67
CA ARG A 202 -15.76 5.94 -2.93
C ARG A 202 -15.44 6.17 -4.41
N GLU A 203 -15.24 7.44 -4.73
CA GLU A 203 -14.72 7.91 -6.01
C GLU A 203 -13.85 9.14 -5.75
N VAL A 204 -12.61 9.11 -6.25
CA VAL A 204 -11.61 10.15 -6.04
C VAL A 204 -10.83 10.35 -7.32
N SER A 205 -10.60 11.60 -7.71
CA SER A 205 -9.65 11.93 -8.76
C SER A 205 -8.30 12.23 -8.13
N LEU A 206 -7.27 11.50 -8.55
CA LEU A 206 -5.91 11.75 -8.12
C LEU A 206 -5.43 13.06 -8.73
N SER A 207 -5.25 14.05 -7.88
CA SER A 207 -4.50 15.25 -8.21
C SER A 207 -3.02 14.96 -8.01
N GLY A 208 -2.27 15.04 -9.10
CA GLY A 208 -0.81 15.17 -9.10
C GLY A 208 -0.47 16.44 -9.86
N GLY A 209 0.28 17.35 -9.24
CA GLY A 209 1.21 18.12 -10.06
C GLY A 209 1.65 19.48 -9.57
N GLU A 210 2.96 19.67 -9.72
CA GLU A 210 3.71 20.93 -9.63
C GLU A 210 3.46 21.80 -10.87
N LEU A 211 3.07 21.17 -11.99
CA LEU A 211 2.78 21.83 -13.26
C LEU A 211 1.35 22.38 -13.29
N HIS A 212 1.23 23.70 -13.27
CA HIS A 212 -0.07 24.38 -13.28
C HIS A 212 -0.83 24.12 -14.59
N GLY A 213 -2.02 23.51 -14.47
CA GLY A 213 -2.87 23.18 -15.63
C GLY A 213 -2.43 21.94 -16.40
N ALA A 214 -1.64 21.05 -15.80
CA ALA A 214 -1.25 19.77 -16.40
C ALA A 214 -2.39 18.74 -16.40
N ARG A 215 -2.28 17.77 -17.32
CA ARG A 215 -3.11 16.56 -17.35
C ARG A 215 -2.28 15.38 -16.84
N ASN A 216 -2.90 14.57 -16.00
CA ASN A 216 -2.29 13.36 -15.45
C ASN A 216 -2.69 12.15 -16.27
N ILE A 217 -1.69 11.39 -16.68
CA ILE A 217 -1.87 10.13 -17.42
C ILE A 217 -1.21 9.04 -16.59
N ILE A 218 -1.99 8.03 -16.21
CA ILE A 218 -1.45 6.86 -15.51
C ILE A 218 -1.11 5.79 -16.56
N HIS A 219 0.09 5.24 -16.43
CA HIS A 219 0.61 4.19 -17.33
C HIS A 219 0.71 2.83 -16.68
N SER A 220 0.92 2.79 -15.37
CA SER A 220 0.98 1.56 -14.59
C SER A 220 0.51 1.80 -13.17
N ALA A 221 0.06 0.73 -12.51
CA ALA A 221 -0.23 0.77 -11.09
C ALA A 221 0.01 -0.59 -10.45
N SER A 222 0.27 -0.58 -9.14
CA SER A 222 0.45 -1.78 -8.34
C SER A 222 -0.02 -1.52 -6.91
N THR A 223 -0.42 -2.58 -6.21
CA THR A 223 -0.91 -2.48 -4.82
C THR A 223 -0.02 -3.25 -3.88
N ASN A 224 0.13 -2.74 -2.67
CA ASN A 224 0.80 -3.48 -1.61
C ASN A 224 -0.22 -4.35 -0.90
N ARG A 225 0.00 -5.65 -0.80
CA ARG A 225 -0.88 -6.50 0.02
C ARG A 225 -0.54 -6.43 1.52
N ALA A 226 0.60 -5.89 1.95
CA ALA A 226 0.87 -5.63 3.36
C ALA A 226 0.69 -4.17 3.77
N ALA A 227 0.76 -3.23 2.84
CA ALA A 227 0.53 -1.83 3.14
C ALA A 227 -0.80 -1.34 2.55
N ASN A 228 -1.50 -0.44 3.25
CA ASN A 228 -2.61 0.34 2.71
C ASN A 228 -2.11 1.39 1.71
N VAL A 229 -1.27 1.00 0.75
CA VAL A 229 -0.70 1.89 -0.25
C VAL A 229 -0.86 1.25 -1.63
N PHE A 230 -1.29 2.05 -2.58
CA PHE A 230 -1.15 1.74 -4.00
C PHE A 230 -0.20 2.75 -4.64
N VAL A 231 0.50 2.32 -5.67
CA VAL A 231 1.44 3.16 -6.38
C VAL A 231 1.02 3.22 -7.83
N VAL A 232 1.11 4.41 -8.41
CA VAL A 232 0.85 4.68 -9.82
C VAL A 232 2.08 5.27 -10.48
N GLY A 233 2.39 4.79 -11.69
CA GLY A 233 3.33 5.43 -12.61
C GLY A 233 2.59 6.49 -13.41
N LEU A 234 2.89 7.75 -13.15
CA LEU A 234 2.13 8.90 -13.63
C LEU A 234 3.02 9.83 -14.45
N GLU A 235 2.52 10.21 -15.62
CA GLU A 235 3.08 11.23 -16.49
C GLU A 235 2.23 12.50 -16.39
N GLU A 236 2.83 13.59 -15.90
CA GLU A 236 2.24 14.93 -15.86
C GLU A 236 2.58 15.67 -17.16
N VAL A 237 1.58 15.96 -17.99
CA VAL A 237 1.78 16.67 -19.26
C VAL A 237 1.24 18.09 -19.15
N ALA A 238 2.11 19.10 -19.25
CA ALA A 238 1.72 20.51 -19.19
C ALA A 238 0.87 20.91 -20.41
N LEU A 239 -0.28 21.56 -20.17
CA LEU A 239 -1.13 22.05 -21.26
C LEU A 239 -0.72 23.47 -21.69
N PRO A 240 -0.73 23.79 -23.01
CA PRO A 240 -0.45 25.14 -23.49
C PRO A 240 -1.48 26.16 -23.00
N LYS A 241 -1.03 27.38 -22.67
CA LYS A 241 -1.92 28.50 -22.37
C LYS A 241 -2.81 28.82 -23.59
N GLY A 242 -4.10 28.49 -23.51
CA GLY A 242 -5.07 28.66 -24.60
C GLY A 242 -5.70 27.36 -25.15
N GLY A 243 -5.32 26.21 -24.60
CA GLY A 243 -5.81 24.89 -25.02
C GLY A 243 -5.13 24.39 -26.31
N LEU A 244 -5.44 23.15 -26.71
CA LEU A 244 -4.92 22.49 -27.92
C LEU A 244 -5.50 23.09 -29.23
N ARG A 245 -5.46 24.41 -29.38
CA ARG A 245 -5.95 25.11 -30.60
C ARG A 245 -4.95 25.08 -31.75
N GLY A 246 -3.74 24.58 -31.53
CA GLY A 246 -2.74 24.28 -32.57
C GLY A 246 -2.19 22.86 -32.39
N MET A 247 -1.75 22.25 -33.49
CA MET A 247 -1.08 20.93 -33.50
C MET A 247 0.28 21.03 -32.79
N ALA A 248 0.30 21.14 -31.47
CA ALA A 248 1.50 20.81 -30.70
C ALA A 248 1.79 19.32 -30.95
N ARG A 249 2.99 18.98 -31.43
CA ARG A 249 3.36 17.58 -31.57
C ARG A 249 3.53 17.00 -30.16
N PRO A 250 3.24 15.71 -29.93
CA PRO A 250 3.38 15.08 -28.60
C PRO A 250 4.74 15.31 -27.92
N GLY A 251 5.82 15.54 -28.68
CA GLY A 251 7.16 15.84 -28.14
C GLY A 251 7.46 17.31 -27.81
N ASP A 252 6.55 18.25 -28.09
CA ASP A 252 6.73 19.68 -27.79
C ASP A 252 6.19 20.07 -26.40
N LEU A 253 5.48 19.15 -25.74
CA LEU A 253 4.89 19.36 -24.43
C LEU A 253 5.91 18.99 -23.35
N VAL A 254 6.00 19.81 -22.31
CA VAL A 254 6.78 19.47 -21.12
C VAL A 254 6.03 18.37 -20.38
N SER A 255 6.64 17.20 -20.24
CA SER A 255 6.14 16.14 -19.37
C SER A 255 7.12 15.78 -18.26
N GLU A 256 6.58 15.42 -17.09
CA GLU A 256 7.34 14.87 -15.97
C GLU A 256 6.84 13.47 -15.62
N ASN A 257 7.75 12.51 -15.55
CA ASN A 257 7.46 11.15 -15.14
C ASN A 257 7.69 10.98 -13.65
N THR A 258 6.71 10.39 -12.96
CA THR A 258 6.76 10.20 -11.51
C THR A 258 6.14 8.87 -11.10
N ALA A 259 6.68 8.27 -10.04
CA ALA A 259 5.97 7.26 -9.26
C ALA A 259 5.32 7.96 -8.06
N LEU A 260 4.00 7.81 -7.92
CA LEU A 260 3.24 8.36 -6.81
C LEU A 260 2.64 7.24 -5.97
N ALA A 261 3.00 7.22 -4.69
CA ALA A 261 2.41 6.34 -3.71
C ALA A 261 1.26 7.05 -3.01
N TYR A 262 0.09 6.44 -2.97
CA TYR A 262 -1.12 6.95 -2.36
C TYR A 262 -1.59 6.03 -1.24
N ASP A 263 -2.03 6.61 -0.14
CA ASP A 263 -2.70 5.86 0.93
C ASP A 263 -4.08 5.42 0.43
N TRP A 264 -4.33 4.13 0.54
CA TRP A 264 -5.53 3.48 0.02
C TRP A 264 -6.81 3.97 0.71
N ASN A 265 -6.76 4.30 2.01
CA ASN A 265 -7.94 4.67 2.78
C ASN A 265 -8.33 6.13 2.57
N THR A 266 -7.34 7.00 2.46
CA THR A 266 -7.53 8.46 2.38
C THR A 266 -7.43 8.98 0.95
N GLY A 267 -6.73 8.27 0.06
CA GLY A 267 -6.42 8.75 -1.29
C GLY A 267 -5.39 9.89 -1.31
N ILE A 268 -4.73 10.14 -0.17
CA ILE A 268 -3.72 11.18 -0.03
C ILE A 268 -2.38 10.66 -0.57
N GLU A 269 -1.64 11.53 -1.25
CA GLU A 269 -0.28 11.25 -1.70
C GLU A 269 0.64 11.08 -0.49
N VAL A 270 1.26 9.91 -0.37
CA VAL A 270 2.22 9.56 0.68
C VAL A 270 3.63 9.89 0.22
N LYS A 271 3.95 9.59 -1.05
CA LYS A 271 5.29 9.78 -1.59
C LYS A 271 5.27 10.09 -3.08
N ARG A 272 6.20 10.94 -3.50
CA ARG A 272 6.49 11.26 -4.89
C ARG A 272 7.95 11.01 -5.20
N ILE A 273 8.20 10.35 -6.32
CA ILE A 273 9.53 9.96 -6.77
C ILE A 273 9.62 10.32 -8.24
N LYS A 274 10.50 11.26 -8.58
CA LYS A 274 10.73 11.63 -9.99
C LYS A 274 11.47 10.51 -10.70
N THR A 275 10.96 10.09 -11.85
CA THR A 275 11.58 9.08 -12.70
C THR A 275 12.02 9.71 -14.01
N GLN A 276 13.05 9.12 -14.64
CA GLN A 276 13.56 9.64 -15.91
C GLN A 276 12.67 9.26 -17.09
N GLN A 277 11.95 8.15 -16.97
CA GLN A 277 11.10 7.58 -18.02
C GLN A 277 9.76 7.14 -17.45
N THR A 278 8.79 6.96 -18.35
CA THR A 278 7.49 6.39 -18.09
C THR A 278 7.63 4.98 -17.50
N ILE A 279 6.89 4.70 -16.43
CA ILE A 279 6.86 3.36 -15.85
C ILE A 279 5.76 2.55 -16.54
N THR A 280 6.13 1.49 -17.24
CA THR A 280 5.22 0.65 -18.02
C THR A 280 4.72 -0.57 -17.26
N ALA A 281 5.53 -1.08 -16.33
CA ALA A 281 5.15 -2.18 -15.45
C ALA A 281 5.74 -2.00 -14.04
N MET A 282 5.01 -2.49 -13.05
CA MET A 282 5.34 -2.32 -11.64
C MET A 282 4.98 -3.60 -10.88
N ALA A 283 5.86 -4.04 -10.00
CA ALA A 283 5.55 -5.05 -9.01
C ALA A 283 5.91 -4.54 -7.61
N LEU A 284 5.00 -4.75 -6.68
CA LEU A 284 5.16 -4.36 -5.29
C LEU A 284 5.10 -5.61 -4.40
N GLY A 285 6.12 -5.79 -3.56
CA GLY A 285 6.20 -6.93 -2.64
C GLY A 285 5.32 -6.71 -1.40
N PRO A 286 4.61 -7.73 -0.89
CA PRO A 286 3.65 -7.60 0.20
C PRO A 286 4.31 -7.59 1.59
N GLY A 287 5.50 -7.01 1.73
CA GLY A 287 6.12 -6.71 3.02
C GLY A 287 7.11 -5.56 2.94
N ASN A 288 7.28 -5.00 1.74
CA ASN A 288 8.32 -4.03 1.47
C ASN A 288 7.75 -2.68 1.11
N ASP A 289 8.56 -1.70 1.45
CA ASP A 289 8.53 -0.34 0.97
C ASP A 289 9.24 -0.22 -0.37
N HIS A 290 9.48 -1.32 -1.08
CA HIS A 290 10.22 -1.31 -2.32
C HIS A 290 9.33 -1.69 -3.49
N ILE A 291 9.52 -0.98 -4.60
CA ILE A 291 8.88 -1.25 -5.89
C ILE A 291 9.91 -1.73 -6.88
N ALA A 292 9.61 -2.76 -7.63
CA ALA A 292 10.29 -3.04 -8.89
C ALA A 292 9.54 -2.34 -10.03
N THR A 293 10.23 -1.47 -10.76
CA THR A 293 9.67 -0.75 -11.91
C THR A 293 10.40 -1.11 -13.19
N ILE A 294 9.66 -1.17 -14.30
CA ILE A 294 10.19 -1.24 -15.66
C ILE A 294 9.84 0.06 -16.36
N SER A 295 10.82 0.63 -17.08
CA SER A 295 10.64 1.83 -17.88
C SER A 295 10.49 1.50 -19.37
N GLU A 296 9.78 2.38 -20.09
CA GLU A 296 9.35 2.21 -21.50
C GLU A 296 10.45 1.78 -22.49
N ASP A 297 11.70 2.21 -22.28
CA ASP A 297 12.83 1.90 -23.16
C ASP A 297 14.00 1.20 -22.45
N GLY A 298 13.81 0.78 -21.21
CA GLY A 298 14.83 0.14 -20.40
C GLY A 298 14.81 -1.38 -20.50
N ASN A 299 15.97 -2.01 -20.67
CA ASN A 299 16.19 -3.40 -20.27
C ASN A 299 16.58 -3.50 -18.79
N GLU A 300 16.13 -2.53 -18.00
CA GLU A 300 16.55 -2.31 -16.62
C GLU A 300 15.31 -2.33 -15.72
N ILE A 301 15.41 -3.11 -14.65
CA ILE A 301 14.45 -3.14 -13.55
C ILE A 301 15.04 -2.27 -12.45
N THR A 302 14.34 -1.22 -12.09
CA THR A 302 14.77 -0.34 -11.00
C THR A 302 14.01 -0.68 -9.73
N LEU A 303 14.74 -0.99 -8.66
CA LEU A 303 14.17 -1.07 -7.32
C LEU A 303 14.14 0.31 -6.70
N VAL A 304 12.95 0.76 -6.32
CA VAL A 304 12.71 2.07 -5.74
C VAL A 304 12.34 1.91 -4.27
N ASP A 305 13.03 2.61 -3.37
CA ASP A 305 12.66 2.67 -1.95
C ASP A 305 11.63 3.78 -1.73
N LEU A 306 10.41 3.39 -1.40
CA LEU A 306 9.28 4.28 -1.13
C LEU A 306 9.40 5.04 0.19
N ARG A 307 10.14 4.54 1.20
CA ARG A 307 10.37 5.30 2.44
C ARG A 307 11.26 6.50 2.13
N LYS A 308 12.42 6.22 1.54
CA LYS A 308 13.41 7.26 1.20
C LYS A 308 12.89 8.16 0.09
N GLY A 309 12.17 7.60 -0.89
CA GLY A 309 11.79 8.31 -2.11
C GLY A 309 12.95 8.41 -3.09
N GLU A 310 13.87 7.47 -3.02
CA GLU A 310 15.09 7.46 -3.81
C GLU A 310 15.07 6.25 -4.75
N LEU A 311 15.64 6.43 -5.94
CA LEU A 311 15.91 5.33 -6.85
C LEU A 311 17.03 4.48 -6.22
N GLY A 312 16.72 3.22 -5.97
CA GLY A 312 17.64 2.27 -5.36
C GLY A 312 18.44 1.48 -6.40
N SER A 313 18.52 0.17 -6.19
CA SER A 313 19.32 -0.73 -7.03
C SER A 313 18.69 -0.95 -8.41
N THR A 314 19.50 -0.89 -9.47
CA THR A 314 19.06 -1.24 -10.82
C THR A 314 19.65 -2.58 -11.24
N VAL A 315 18.84 -3.40 -11.91
CA VAL A 315 19.21 -4.71 -12.44
C VAL A 315 18.94 -4.74 -13.93
N ARG A 316 19.92 -5.20 -14.71
CA ARG A 316 19.80 -5.26 -16.17
C ARG A 316 19.48 -6.68 -16.63
N MET A 317 18.57 -6.78 -17.59
CA MET A 317 18.26 -8.00 -18.34
C MET A 317 18.88 -7.95 -19.74
N SER A 318 19.05 -9.12 -20.35
CA SER A 318 19.48 -9.22 -21.74
C SER A 318 18.46 -8.62 -22.69
N GLU A 319 17.18 -8.89 -22.44
CA GLU A 319 16.04 -8.48 -23.24
C GLU A 319 15.10 -7.58 -22.44
N ARG A 320 14.17 -6.92 -23.15
CA ARG A 320 13.17 -6.03 -22.55
C ARG A 320 12.19 -6.84 -21.67
N PRO A 321 12.12 -6.55 -20.36
CA PRO A 321 11.14 -7.21 -19.51
C PRO A 321 9.72 -6.65 -19.76
N LYS A 322 8.72 -7.53 -19.76
CA LYS A 322 7.30 -7.20 -19.93
C LYS A 322 6.51 -7.32 -18.64
N VAL A 323 6.82 -8.36 -17.87
CA VAL A 323 6.06 -8.75 -16.69
C VAL A 323 7.01 -8.91 -15.51
N LEU A 324 6.57 -8.44 -14.34
CA LEU A 324 7.26 -8.56 -13.06
C LEU A 324 6.39 -9.26 -12.04
N ALA A 325 7.03 -10.03 -11.17
CA ALA A 325 6.40 -10.54 -9.96
C ALA A 325 7.40 -10.50 -8.81
N ILE A 326 6.89 -10.26 -7.60
CA ILE A 326 7.61 -10.41 -6.34
C ILE A 326 6.86 -11.45 -5.51
N SER A 327 7.58 -12.37 -4.88
CA SER A 327 6.97 -13.42 -4.06
C SER A 327 6.37 -12.86 -2.77
N GLU A 328 5.36 -13.57 -2.22
CA GLU A 328 4.64 -13.07 -1.04
C GLU A 328 5.51 -13.04 0.23
N ASP A 329 6.51 -13.90 0.31
CA ASP A 329 7.53 -13.88 1.36
C ASP A 329 8.61 -12.80 1.15
N ASN A 330 8.53 -12.04 0.05
CA ASN A 330 9.50 -11.06 -0.42
C ASN A 330 10.91 -11.62 -0.70
N THR A 331 11.11 -12.94 -0.73
CA THR A 331 12.42 -13.54 -0.94
C THR A 331 12.86 -13.49 -2.40
N TRP A 332 11.91 -13.48 -3.33
CA TRP A 332 12.16 -13.67 -4.75
C TRP A 332 11.54 -12.56 -5.59
N MET A 333 12.24 -12.23 -6.67
CA MET A 333 11.74 -11.42 -7.77
C MET A 333 11.91 -12.20 -9.06
N ALA A 334 10.91 -12.15 -9.94
CA ALA A 334 10.96 -12.69 -11.29
C ALA A 334 10.60 -11.62 -12.31
N ALA A 335 11.27 -11.66 -13.45
CA ALA A 335 10.93 -10.86 -14.61
C ALA A 335 10.92 -11.75 -15.86
N GLY A 336 9.89 -11.57 -16.68
CA GLY A 336 9.73 -12.26 -17.95
C GLY A 336 9.95 -11.29 -19.11
N ALA A 337 10.66 -11.74 -20.14
CA ALA A 337 10.93 -11.00 -21.37
C ALA A 337 10.02 -11.49 -22.53
N GLU A 338 10.11 -10.80 -23.68
CA GLU A 338 9.39 -11.12 -24.93
C GLU A 338 9.76 -12.51 -25.50
N ASP A 339 10.98 -13.01 -25.29
CA ASP A 339 11.46 -14.27 -25.86
C ASP A 339 11.16 -15.52 -24.99
N GLY A 340 10.25 -15.41 -24.02
CA GLY A 340 9.99 -16.48 -23.06
C GLY A 340 11.09 -16.68 -22.01
N ASN A 341 12.12 -15.82 -21.99
CA ASN A 341 13.17 -15.87 -20.97
C ASN A 341 12.66 -15.28 -19.65
N ILE A 342 12.84 -16.01 -18.57
CA ILE A 342 12.50 -15.59 -17.22
C ILE A 342 13.78 -15.52 -16.42
N THR A 343 14.06 -14.38 -15.82
CA THR A 343 15.16 -14.26 -14.86
C THR A 343 14.61 -14.13 -13.46
N THR A 344 15.21 -14.86 -12.51
CA THR A 344 14.87 -14.79 -11.10
C THR A 344 16.05 -14.31 -10.25
N TRP A 345 15.73 -13.47 -9.28
CA TRP A 345 16.66 -12.92 -8.31
C TRP A 345 16.20 -13.22 -6.90
N LYS A 346 17.17 -13.47 -6.03
CA LYS A 346 16.95 -13.52 -4.59
C LYS A 346 17.10 -12.12 -4.02
N LEU A 347 16.04 -11.64 -3.37
CA LEU A 347 16.02 -10.39 -2.65
C LEU A 347 16.54 -10.64 -1.22
N GLN A 348 17.61 -9.95 -0.85
CA GLN A 348 18.19 -10.02 0.49
C GLN A 348 18.15 -8.65 1.13
N PHE A 349 17.27 -8.50 2.11
CA PHE A 349 17.15 -7.30 2.92
C PHE A 349 18.26 -7.32 3.96
N ARG A 350 19.14 -6.32 3.94
CA ARG A 350 20.14 -6.15 5.01
C ARG A 350 19.44 -5.56 6.23
N GLY A 351 19.08 -6.42 7.18
CA GLY A 351 18.54 -5.98 8.46
C GLY A 351 19.66 -5.56 9.42
N GLU A 352 19.46 -4.45 10.13
CA GLU A 352 19.83 -4.41 11.53
C GLU A 352 19.08 -5.56 12.24
N ALA A 353 19.76 -6.69 12.40
CA ALA A 353 19.27 -7.80 13.19
C ALA A 353 19.79 -7.66 14.63
N SER A 354 19.00 -7.06 15.54
CA SER A 354 18.82 -7.55 16.93
C SER A 354 18.03 -6.57 17.82
N VAL A 355 16.70 -6.59 17.72
CA VAL A 355 15.85 -6.58 18.93
C VAL A 355 14.70 -7.54 18.66
N ALA A 356 14.73 -8.69 19.32
CA ALA A 356 13.56 -9.54 19.45
C ALA A 356 12.45 -8.71 20.11
N THR A 357 11.25 -8.72 19.52
CA THR A 357 10.06 -7.92 19.88
C THR A 357 10.13 -6.41 19.61
N SER A 358 10.19 -5.99 18.34
CA SER A 358 9.57 -4.73 17.92
C SER A 358 9.42 -4.67 16.40
N SER A 359 8.17 -4.53 15.95
CA SER A 359 7.74 -4.28 14.59
C SER A 359 8.55 -3.19 13.88
N LEU A 360 9.27 -3.55 12.81
CA LEU A 360 9.77 -2.58 11.85
C LEU A 360 8.57 -1.92 11.12
N PRO A 361 8.59 -0.60 10.86
CA PRO A 361 7.45 0.11 10.30
C PRO A 361 7.28 -0.23 8.81
N SER A 362 6.22 -0.94 8.45
CA SER A 362 5.81 -1.08 7.05
C SER A 362 5.36 0.27 6.48
N LEU A 363 5.50 0.47 5.16
CA LEU A 363 5.02 1.64 4.41
C LEU A 363 3.57 2.03 4.74
N ALA A 364 2.77 1.06 5.20
CA ALA A 364 1.55 1.34 5.92
C ALA A 364 1.82 1.57 7.40
N GLY A 365 1.75 2.84 7.74
CA GLY A 365 1.56 3.28 9.10
C GLY A 365 2.83 3.82 9.71
N ARG A 366 3.20 5.04 9.30
CA ARG A 366 3.81 5.99 10.25
C ARG A 366 3.03 5.93 11.57
N ILE A 367 1.70 5.88 11.45
CA ILE A 367 0.73 5.73 12.54
C ILE A 367 0.31 4.25 12.64
N ARG A 368 0.57 3.62 13.79
CA ARG A 368 0.19 2.24 14.12
C ARG A 368 -0.54 2.17 15.45
N SER A 369 -1.53 1.29 15.56
CA SER A 369 -2.11 0.91 16.86
C SER A 369 -1.32 -0.26 17.44
N THR A 370 -0.91 -0.16 18.70
CA THR A 370 -0.32 -1.28 19.47
C THR A 370 -1.38 -2.03 20.29
N SER A 371 -2.64 -1.60 20.20
CA SER A 371 -3.76 -2.16 20.95
C SER A 371 -4.57 -3.17 20.15
N GLY A 372 -5.34 -4.02 20.85
CA GLY A 372 -6.15 -5.09 20.22
C GLY A 372 -7.14 -4.55 19.18
N THR A 373 -7.44 -5.37 18.17
CA THR A 373 -8.25 -5.00 17.00
C THR A 373 -9.74 -4.81 17.29
N GLU A 374 -10.22 -5.20 18.46
CA GLU A 374 -11.62 -5.00 18.84
C GLU A 374 -11.85 -3.60 19.46
N PRO A 375 -12.92 -2.88 19.07
CA PRO A 375 -13.24 -1.59 19.67
C PRO A 375 -13.58 -1.74 21.16
N ALA A 376 -13.17 -0.75 21.96
CA ALA A 376 -13.41 -0.75 23.41
C ALA A 376 -14.91 -0.56 23.74
N LEU A 377 -15.61 0.23 22.95
CA LEU A 377 -17.05 0.47 23.02
C LEU A 377 -17.72 -0.22 21.83
N ARG A 378 -18.78 -1.00 22.10
CA ARG A 378 -19.49 -1.79 21.08
C ARG A 378 -20.87 -1.22 20.78
N ARG A 379 -21.29 -1.33 19.53
CA ARG A 379 -22.63 -0.97 19.06
C ARG A 379 -23.71 -1.80 19.76
N GLY A 380 -24.66 -1.13 20.42
CA GLY A 380 -25.81 -1.77 21.09
C GLY A 380 -26.09 -1.26 22.50
N THR A 381 -25.10 -0.66 23.16
CA THR A 381 -25.26 0.05 24.45
C THR A 381 -25.00 1.53 24.23
N SER A 382 -25.97 2.38 24.57
CA SER A 382 -25.72 3.83 24.63
C SER A 382 -24.85 4.11 25.85
N VAL A 383 -23.72 4.80 25.65
CA VAL A 383 -22.72 5.04 26.71
C VAL A 383 -22.45 6.53 26.82
N ARG A 384 -22.53 7.06 28.04
CA ARG A 384 -22.12 8.43 28.38
C ARG A 384 -20.64 8.47 28.72
N VAL A 385 -19.87 9.23 27.95
CA VAL A 385 -18.41 9.30 28.09
C VAL A 385 -17.96 10.73 28.41
N ALA A 386 -17.22 10.89 29.50
CA ALA A 386 -16.49 12.12 29.80
C ALA A 386 -15.05 11.99 29.32
N ILE A 387 -14.57 12.93 28.49
CA ILE A 387 -13.17 12.97 28.08
C ILE A 387 -12.46 13.96 29.00
N LEU A 388 -11.55 13.46 29.82
CA LEU A 388 -10.71 14.30 30.68
C LEU A 388 -9.36 14.57 29.99
N SER A 389 -8.69 15.62 30.46
CA SER A 389 -7.53 16.29 29.85
C SER A 389 -6.48 15.37 29.22
N PHE A 390 -5.84 15.89 28.17
CA PHE A 390 -4.60 15.36 27.61
C PHE A 390 -3.40 15.83 28.42
N GLU A 391 -2.63 14.89 28.99
CA GLU A 391 -1.27 15.21 29.43
C GLU A 391 -0.40 15.38 28.18
N ALA A 392 0.19 16.57 27.98
CA ALA A 392 1.07 16.87 26.87
C ALA A 392 2.54 16.76 27.32
N LYS A 393 3.26 15.78 26.78
CA LYS A 393 4.70 15.58 27.07
C LYS A 393 5.53 15.87 25.83
N GLY A 394 6.45 16.83 25.91
CA GLY A 394 7.37 17.13 24.81
C GLY A 394 6.76 17.88 23.60
N MET A 395 5.59 18.50 23.76
CA MET A 395 4.94 19.34 22.75
C MET A 395 4.23 20.56 23.37
N GLN A 396 3.78 21.50 22.53
CA GLN A 396 3.01 22.68 22.97
C GLN A 396 1.57 22.29 23.37
N GLN A 397 1.05 22.89 24.44
CA GLN A 397 -0.27 22.58 24.98
C GLN A 397 -1.40 22.86 23.98
N GLU A 398 -1.25 23.90 23.15
CA GLU A 398 -2.22 24.27 22.11
C GLU A 398 -2.46 23.14 21.09
N VAL A 399 -1.40 22.40 20.72
CA VAL A 399 -1.49 21.27 19.80
C VAL A 399 -2.26 20.10 20.44
N ALA A 400 -2.01 19.84 21.73
CA ALA A 400 -2.75 18.82 22.48
C ALA A 400 -4.24 19.17 22.62
N ASP A 401 -4.57 20.44 22.85
CA ASP A 401 -5.96 20.92 22.93
C ASP A 401 -6.70 20.79 21.60
N ILE A 402 -6.03 21.09 20.48
CA ILE A 402 -6.56 20.86 19.13
C ILE A 402 -6.82 19.36 18.91
N GLY A 403 -5.89 18.51 19.32
CA GLY A 403 -6.04 17.06 19.24
C GLY A 403 -7.24 16.54 20.04
N LEU A 404 -7.43 17.04 21.26
CA LEU A 404 -8.58 16.69 22.11
C LEU A 404 -9.91 17.05 21.45
N ASN A 405 -10.00 18.24 20.87
CA ASN A 405 -11.21 18.66 20.15
C ASN A 405 -11.49 17.75 18.95
N SER A 406 -10.45 17.36 18.21
CA SER A 406 -10.57 16.42 17.09
C SER A 406 -11.02 15.03 17.53
N LEU A 407 -10.48 14.50 18.65
CA LEU A 407 -10.89 13.21 19.20
C LEU A 407 -12.35 13.25 19.65
N SER A 408 -12.75 14.33 20.34
CA SER A 408 -14.13 14.54 20.78
C SER A 408 -15.09 14.56 19.59
N ASN A 409 -14.77 15.32 18.53
CA ASN A 409 -15.58 15.34 17.31
C ASN A 409 -15.64 13.98 16.62
N SER A 410 -14.53 13.22 16.62
CA SER A 410 -14.49 11.88 16.00
C SER A 410 -15.37 10.89 16.76
N LEU A 411 -15.34 10.91 18.09
CA LEU A 411 -16.19 10.05 18.94
C LEU A 411 -17.67 10.46 18.91
N ALA A 412 -17.97 11.75 18.72
CA ALA A 412 -19.34 12.24 18.59
C ALA A 412 -20.07 11.72 17.34
N ASN A 413 -19.33 11.24 16.33
CA ASN A 413 -19.92 10.69 15.10
C ASN A 413 -20.55 9.30 15.30
N PHE A 414 -20.37 8.66 16.45
CA PHE A 414 -20.98 7.37 16.75
C PHE A 414 -22.30 7.57 17.50
N ASP A 415 -23.41 7.16 16.89
CA ASP A 415 -24.78 7.36 17.41
C ASP A 415 -25.04 6.78 18.82
N TYR A 416 -24.17 5.89 19.30
CA TYR A 416 -24.27 5.22 20.60
C TYR A 416 -23.32 5.80 21.67
N VAL A 417 -22.54 6.84 21.33
CA VAL A 417 -21.63 7.53 22.26
C VAL A 417 -22.20 8.92 22.57
N THR A 418 -22.59 9.15 23.82
CA THR A 418 -23.02 10.48 24.29
C THR A 418 -21.86 11.15 25.01
N LEU A 419 -21.26 12.17 24.39
CA LEU A 419 -20.16 12.92 25.01
C LEU A 419 -20.68 13.98 25.96
N ILE A 420 -20.03 14.10 27.13
CA ILE A 420 -20.31 15.16 28.09
C ILE A 420 -19.64 16.45 27.62
N GLU A 421 -20.39 17.55 27.65
CA GLU A 421 -19.89 18.85 27.18
C GLU A 421 -18.74 19.36 28.06
N ARG A 422 -17.69 19.88 27.40
CA ARG A 422 -16.51 20.47 28.06
C ARG A 422 -16.87 21.51 29.13
N LYS A 423 -17.89 22.34 28.88
CA LYS A 423 -18.35 23.38 29.82
C LYS A 423 -18.86 22.78 31.14
N GLN A 424 -19.53 21.62 31.10
CA GLN A 424 -19.99 20.92 32.30
C GLN A 424 -18.82 20.36 33.10
N ILE A 425 -17.83 19.78 32.41
CA ILE A 425 -16.59 19.28 33.02
C ILE A 425 -15.85 20.42 33.74
N GLU A 426 -15.67 21.56 33.06
CA GLU A 426 -15.01 22.74 33.63
C GLU A 426 -15.75 23.30 34.86
N SER A 427 -17.09 23.30 34.85
CA SER A 427 -17.86 23.73 36.02
C SER A 427 -17.65 22.83 37.24
N VAL A 428 -17.62 21.51 37.05
CA VAL A 428 -17.40 20.54 38.13
C VAL A 428 -15.99 20.67 38.71
N ILE A 429 -14.98 20.82 37.85
CA ILE A 429 -13.58 21.01 38.27
C ILE A 429 -13.45 22.29 39.11
N LYS A 430 -14.08 23.39 38.65
CA LYS A 430 -14.02 24.69 39.33
C LYS A 430 -14.78 24.67 40.66
N GLU A 431 -15.95 24.04 40.71
CA GLU A 431 -16.80 23.98 41.90
C GLU A 431 -16.17 23.12 43.02
N GLN A 432 -15.55 22.00 42.65
CA GLN A 432 -14.91 21.09 43.60
C GLN A 432 -13.43 21.42 43.89
N GLN A 433 -12.89 22.50 43.30
CA GLN A 433 -11.51 22.96 43.48
C GLN A 433 -10.45 21.90 43.13
N PHE A 434 -10.72 21.02 42.17
CA PHE A 434 -9.73 20.05 41.71
C PHE A 434 -8.56 20.74 40.99
N GLN A 435 -7.34 20.27 41.22
CA GLN A 435 -6.19 20.71 40.42
C GLN A 435 -6.14 19.90 39.11
N MET A 436 -5.67 20.55 38.04
CA MET A 436 -5.57 19.90 36.72
C MET A 436 -4.63 18.68 36.72
N SER A 437 -3.62 18.66 37.59
CA SER A 437 -2.71 17.53 37.79
C SER A 437 -3.36 16.33 38.47
N ASP A 438 -4.39 16.55 39.31
CA ASP A 438 -5.02 15.48 40.09
C ASP A 438 -6.01 14.67 39.25
N LEU A 439 -6.41 15.19 38.08
CA LEU A 439 -7.37 14.57 37.16
C LEU A 439 -6.79 13.41 36.35
N THR A 440 -5.46 13.23 36.36
CA THR A 440 -4.79 12.08 35.75
C THR A 440 -4.80 10.85 36.65
N ASP A 441 -5.13 11.00 37.94
CA ASP A 441 -5.25 9.89 38.89
C ASP A 441 -6.61 9.20 38.77
N GLU A 442 -6.60 7.88 38.59
CA GLU A 442 -7.80 7.07 38.36
C GLU A 442 -8.90 7.31 39.41
N LYS A 443 -8.51 7.50 40.69
CA LYS A 443 -9.45 7.75 41.79
C LYS A 443 -10.19 9.08 41.65
N THR A 444 -9.47 10.14 41.30
CA THR A 444 -10.03 11.48 41.10
C THR A 444 -10.87 11.52 39.84
N SER A 445 -10.41 10.89 38.76
CA SER A 445 -11.15 10.79 37.49
C SER A 445 -12.49 10.07 37.69
N VAL A 446 -12.54 9.00 38.49
CA VAL A 446 -13.79 8.31 38.84
C VAL A 446 -14.72 9.19 39.66
N GLN A 447 -14.21 9.98 40.62
CA GLN A 447 -15.03 10.94 41.37
C GLN A 447 -15.65 12.01 40.47
N VAL A 448 -14.86 12.57 39.55
CA VAL A 448 -15.34 13.53 38.56
C VAL A 448 -16.37 12.89 37.62
N GLY A 449 -16.13 11.66 37.17
CA GLY A 449 -17.09 10.90 36.37
C GLY A 449 -18.45 10.71 37.08
N LYS A 450 -18.44 10.44 38.39
CA LYS A 450 -19.67 10.33 39.20
C LYS A 450 -20.44 11.65 39.26
N LEU A 451 -19.74 12.77 39.44
CA LEU A 451 -20.34 14.10 39.48
C LEU A 451 -20.94 14.52 38.12
N LEU A 452 -20.33 14.06 37.03
CA LEU A 452 -20.79 14.31 35.66
C LEU A 452 -21.88 13.33 35.18
N ASN A 453 -22.24 12.33 36.00
CA ASN A 453 -23.12 11.24 35.60
C ASN A 453 -22.64 10.57 34.28
N ALA A 454 -21.35 10.26 34.24
CA ALA A 454 -20.71 9.53 33.14
C ALA A 454 -20.67 8.02 33.45
N ASP A 455 -20.91 7.17 32.45
CA ASP A 455 -20.73 5.72 32.58
C ASP A 455 -19.24 5.37 32.53
N ASN A 456 -18.51 6.07 31.65
CA ASN A 456 -17.08 5.90 31.48
C ASN A 456 -16.36 7.24 31.41
N VAL A 457 -15.12 7.24 31.87
CA VAL A 457 -14.18 8.36 31.76
C VAL A 457 -13.03 7.94 30.86
N LEU A 458 -12.75 8.74 29.85
CA LEU A 458 -11.63 8.55 28.94
C LEU A 458 -10.48 9.46 29.37
N LEU A 459 -9.37 8.84 29.77
CA LEU A 459 -8.12 9.53 30.07
C LEU A 459 -7.20 9.42 28.86
N CYS A 460 -6.81 10.56 28.29
CA CYS A 460 -5.93 10.60 27.13
C CYS A 460 -4.58 11.23 27.47
N SER A 461 -3.52 10.84 26.78
CA SER A 461 -2.26 11.58 26.81
C SER A 461 -1.56 11.53 25.47
N ILE A 462 -0.81 12.59 25.17
CA ILE A 462 -0.02 12.73 23.97
C ILE A 462 1.43 13.06 24.33
N GLY A 463 2.34 12.20 23.89
CA GLY A 463 3.77 12.39 24.07
C GLY A 463 4.45 12.60 22.72
N LYS A 464 5.46 13.47 22.66
CA LYS A 464 6.37 13.59 21.53
C LYS A 464 7.81 13.42 22.01
N LEU A 465 8.53 12.51 21.35
CA LEU A 465 9.93 12.21 21.58
C LEU A 465 10.66 12.24 20.23
N GLY A 466 11.42 13.30 19.98
CA GLY A 466 12.04 13.51 18.67
C GLY A 466 10.97 13.63 17.57
N THR A 467 10.98 12.71 16.62
CA THR A 467 9.99 12.63 15.53
C THR A 467 8.88 11.61 15.81
N THR A 468 8.92 10.90 16.94
CA THR A 468 7.89 9.92 17.31
C THR A 468 6.86 10.57 18.24
N MET A 469 5.59 10.38 17.94
CA MET A 469 4.46 10.82 18.75
C MET A 469 3.69 9.60 19.24
N VAL A 470 3.29 9.59 20.51
CA VAL A 470 2.56 8.48 21.13
C VAL A 470 1.27 9.04 21.72
N LEU A 471 0.14 8.48 21.29
CA LEU A 471 -1.17 8.80 21.82
C LEU A 471 -1.70 7.59 22.58
N THR A 472 -2.11 7.80 23.81
CA THR A 472 -2.70 6.74 24.63
C THR A 472 -4.06 7.19 25.14
N ALA A 473 -5.02 6.27 25.14
CA ALA A 473 -6.34 6.47 25.72
C ALA A 473 -6.68 5.31 26.66
N ARG A 474 -7.11 5.61 27.89
CA ARG A 474 -7.55 4.63 28.87
C ARG A 474 -9.00 4.87 29.20
N LEU A 475 -9.82 3.83 29.06
CA LEU A 475 -11.23 3.85 29.38
C LEU A 475 -11.44 3.32 30.79
N LEU A 476 -11.98 4.15 31.66
CA LEU A 476 -12.30 3.80 33.05
C LEU A 476 -13.81 3.70 33.20
N ASN A 477 -14.27 2.62 33.80
CA ASN A 477 -15.68 2.47 34.18
C ASN A 477 -15.92 3.12 35.54
N VAL A 478 -16.89 4.04 35.61
CA VAL A 478 -17.13 4.90 36.78
C VAL A 478 -17.74 4.12 37.96
N GLU A 479 -18.53 3.09 37.67
CA GLU A 479 -19.18 2.25 38.68
C GLU A 479 -18.17 1.35 39.39
N THR A 480 -17.34 0.65 38.61
CA THR A 480 -16.36 -0.33 39.12
C THR A 480 -15.03 0.32 39.53
N GLY A 481 -14.74 1.52 39.03
CA GLY A 481 -13.47 2.22 39.24
C GLY A 481 -12.26 1.52 38.60
N LYS A 482 -12.48 0.65 37.61
CA LYS A 482 -11.42 -0.11 36.92
C LYS A 482 -11.23 0.37 35.48
N VAL A 483 -9.99 0.28 35.00
CA VAL A 483 -9.66 0.42 33.58
C VAL A 483 -10.20 -0.79 32.84
N THR A 484 -11.14 -0.56 31.93
CA THR A 484 -11.77 -1.61 31.11
C THR A 484 -11.02 -1.82 29.79
N ALA A 485 -10.37 -0.77 29.27
CA ALA A 485 -9.59 -0.84 28.04
C ALA A 485 -8.45 0.20 28.02
N GLY A 486 -7.30 -0.20 27.47
CA GLY A 486 -6.23 0.70 27.06
C GLY A 486 -6.05 0.66 25.55
N ARG A 487 -5.90 1.83 24.93
CA ARG A 487 -5.61 2.01 23.51
C ARG A 487 -4.36 2.87 23.37
N GLU A 488 -3.54 2.51 22.40
CA GLU A 488 -2.31 3.22 22.12
C GLU A 488 -2.07 3.24 20.60
N VAL A 489 -1.71 4.43 20.13
CA VAL A 489 -1.31 4.70 18.76
C VAL A 489 0.06 5.34 18.79
N ILE A 490 1.00 4.75 18.07
CA ILE A 490 2.36 5.26 17.91
C ILE A 490 2.46 5.81 16.49
N CYS A 491 2.90 7.05 16.37
CA CYS A 491 3.26 7.66 15.11
C CYS A 491 4.78 7.89 15.03
N GLU A 492 5.46 7.18 14.15
CA GLU A 492 6.89 7.34 13.87
C GLU A 492 7.10 8.36 12.74
N GLU A 493 8.09 9.23 12.90
CA GLU A 493 8.40 10.34 11.97
C GLU A 493 7.25 11.35 11.74
N CYS A 494 6.39 11.53 12.73
CA CYS A 494 5.24 12.43 12.67
C CYS A 494 5.64 13.91 12.64
N ARG A 495 5.03 14.65 11.72
CA ARG A 495 4.92 16.12 11.79
C ARG A 495 3.71 16.49 12.65
N ASP A 496 3.64 17.73 13.12
CA ASP A 496 2.54 18.17 13.99
C ASP A 496 1.16 18.07 13.32
N GLN A 497 1.10 18.12 11.98
CA GLN A 497 -0.14 17.96 11.21
C GLN A 497 -0.66 16.51 11.18
N ASP A 498 0.23 15.53 11.35
CA ASP A 498 -0.11 14.11 11.28
C ASP A 498 -0.87 13.63 12.55
N ILE A 499 -1.05 14.53 13.53
CA ILE A 499 -1.83 14.29 14.75
C ILE A 499 -3.29 13.93 14.48
N PHE A 500 -3.90 14.52 13.44
CA PHE A 500 -5.31 14.28 13.12
C PHE A 500 -5.55 12.85 12.64
N ASP A 501 -4.63 12.31 11.85
CA ASP A 501 -4.71 10.93 11.36
C ASP A 501 -4.47 9.94 12.51
N ALA A 502 -3.53 10.25 13.41
CA ALA A 502 -3.27 9.44 14.60
C ALA A 502 -4.48 9.40 15.54
N ILE A 503 -5.17 10.54 15.70
CA ILE A 503 -6.42 10.64 16.47
C ILE A 503 -7.55 9.87 15.79
N LYS A 504 -7.67 9.96 14.47
CA LYS A 504 -8.69 9.21 13.74
C LYS A 504 -8.50 7.71 13.93
N MET A 505 -7.26 7.21 13.81
CA MET A 505 -6.96 5.82 14.12
C MET A 505 -7.28 5.48 15.58
N LEU A 506 -6.85 6.30 16.54
CA LEU A 506 -7.14 6.09 17.95
C LEU A 506 -8.65 6.00 18.22
N SER A 507 -9.43 6.91 17.64
CA SER A 507 -10.90 6.93 17.78
C SER A 507 -11.55 5.63 17.31
N SER A 508 -11.08 5.07 16.18
CA SER A 508 -11.59 3.80 15.64
C SER A 508 -11.27 2.60 16.52
N THR A 509 -10.17 2.65 17.28
CA THR A 509 -9.83 1.60 18.26
C THR A 509 -10.64 1.72 19.55
N ILE A 510 -11.20 2.90 19.83
CA ILE A 510 -12.05 3.16 20.99
C ILE A 510 -13.50 2.78 20.67
N ALA A 511 -14.02 3.20 19.52
CA ALA A 511 -15.39 2.96 19.09
C ALA A 511 -15.44 2.65 17.59
N GLN A 512 -16.26 1.65 17.22
CA GLN A 512 -16.54 1.23 15.84
C GLN A 512 -17.94 0.64 15.78
#